data_AF-A0A538P404-F1
#
_entry.id   AF-A0A538P404-F1
#
_cell.length_a   1.000
_cell.length_b   1.000
_cell.length_c   1.000
_cell.angle_alpha   90.00
_cell.angle_beta   90.00
_cell.angle_gamma   90.00
#
_symmetry.space_group_name_H-M   'P 1'
#
loop_
_entity.id
_entity.type
_entity.pdbx_description
1 polymer ?
#
loop_
_entity_poly.entity_id
_entity_poly.type
_entity_poly.pdbx_seq_one_letter_code
_entity_poly.pdbx_strand_id
1 'polypeptide(L)'
;MKRAGSHRWISNTLALTRKRFYGMPNPDWKEAQVAWQHYLELSMNRNFAYLQLARVSLKRHKKAEALSFLDKVSDSSYSEVIEKLRKQAEAL
;
A
#
# COMPACT_ATOMS: atom_id res chain seq x y z
N MET A 1 -30.82 21.39 1.54
CA MET A 1 -29.76 21.69 0.54
C MET A 1 -28.77 20.53 0.50
N LYS A 2 -28.58 19.93 -0.68
CA LYS A 2 -27.77 18.72 -0.92
C LYS A 2 -26.27 19.04 -0.85
N ARG A 3 -25.53 18.39 0.04
CA ARG A 3 -24.06 18.40 0.03
C ARG A 3 -23.57 17.44 -1.06
N ALA A 4 -23.50 17.92 -2.30
CA ALA A 4 -22.81 17.26 -3.39
C ALA A 4 -21.35 17.77 -3.41
N GLY A 5 -20.41 16.99 -2.87
CA GLY A 5 -18.99 17.37 -2.88
C GLY A 5 -18.00 16.29 -2.49
N SER A 6 -18.43 15.15 -1.95
CA SER A 6 -17.53 14.12 -1.41
C SER A 6 -17.24 12.95 -2.36
N HIS A 7 -17.42 13.13 -3.68
CA HIS A 7 -17.19 12.05 -4.66
C HIS A 7 -16.17 12.40 -5.75
N ARG A 8 -15.74 13.67 -5.87
CA ARG A 8 -14.80 14.10 -6.92
C ARG A 8 -13.33 13.81 -6.58
N TRP A 9 -13.00 13.69 -5.30
CA TRP A 9 -11.64 13.36 -4.84
C TRP A 9 -11.34 11.86 -4.91
N ILE A 10 -12.33 11.00 -4.64
CA ILE A 10 -12.14 9.56 -4.46
C ILE A 10 -11.69 8.87 -5.75
N SER A 11 -12.29 9.25 -6.89
CA SER A 11 -11.98 8.64 -8.20
C SER A 11 -10.63 9.05 -8.77
N ASN A 12 -10.10 10.22 -8.41
CA ASN A 12 -8.84 10.72 -8.96
C ASN A 12 -7.61 10.15 -8.22
N THR A 13 -7.75 9.72 -6.96
CA THR A 13 -6.68 9.15 -6.15
C THR A 13 -6.22 7.76 -6.59
N LEU A 14 -7.14 6.91 -7.09
CA LEU A 14 -6.85 5.50 -7.39
C LEU A 14 -5.89 5.28 -8.56
N ALA A 15 -5.95 6.13 -9.59
CA ALA A 15 -5.06 6.05 -10.75
C ALA A 15 -3.71 6.76 -10.53
N LEU A 16 -3.65 7.71 -9.58
CA LEU A 16 -2.47 8.53 -9.34
C LEU A 16 -1.46 7.86 -8.38
N THR A 17 -1.88 6.96 -7.49
CA THR A 17 -1.00 6.40 -6.44
C THR A 17 0.13 5.51 -6.99
N ARG A 18 -0.14 4.63 -7.96
CA ARG A 18 0.85 3.64 -8.42
C ARG A 18 2.05 4.26 -9.16
N LYS A 19 1.82 5.22 -10.07
CA LYS A 19 2.90 5.88 -10.82
C LYS A 19 3.60 6.97 -10.01
N ARG A 20 2.89 7.63 -9.09
CA ARG A 20 3.41 8.80 -8.37
C ARG A 20 4.40 8.43 -7.27
N PHE A 21 4.14 7.40 -6.46
CA PHE A 21 5.04 7.09 -5.33
C PHE A 21 6.29 6.31 -5.73
N TYR A 22 6.18 5.33 -6.63
CA TYR A 22 7.31 4.44 -6.93
C TYR A 22 8.26 4.95 -8.03
N GLY A 23 7.90 6.06 -8.71
CA GLY A 23 8.71 6.68 -9.76
C GLY A 23 9.24 8.08 -9.42
N MET A 24 8.94 8.63 -8.24
CA MET A 24 9.48 9.93 -7.82
C MET A 24 10.91 9.78 -7.28
N PRO A 25 11.80 10.76 -7.51
CA PRO A 25 13.19 10.73 -7.04
C PRO A 25 13.31 10.81 -5.50
N ASN A 26 12.31 11.39 -4.82
CA ASN A 26 12.23 11.40 -3.36
C ASN A 26 10.76 11.29 -2.91
N PRO A 27 10.19 10.07 -2.90
CA PRO A 27 8.78 9.89 -2.58
C PRO A 27 8.54 9.99 -1.08
N ASP A 28 7.49 10.70 -0.69
CA ASP A 28 7.05 10.71 0.70
C ASP A 28 6.37 9.37 1.04
N TRP A 29 7.13 8.50 1.69
CA TRP A 29 6.65 7.19 2.11
C TRP A 29 5.60 7.26 3.23
N LYS A 30 5.51 8.36 3.99
CA LYS A 30 4.44 8.56 4.97
C LYS A 30 3.12 8.83 4.27
N GLU A 31 3.11 9.72 3.27
CA GLU A 31 1.92 9.97 2.46
C GLU A 31 1.48 8.71 1.70
N ALA A 32 2.44 7.95 1.17
CA ALA A 32 2.15 6.68 0.51
C ALA A 32 1.44 5.71 1.47
N GLN A 33 1.89 5.62 2.72
CA GLN A 33 1.24 4.78 3.73
C GLN A 33 -0.19 5.22 4.00
N VAL A 34 -0.43 6.53 4.20
CA VAL A 34 -1.78 7.08 4.43
C VAL A 34 -2.70 6.76 3.24
N ALA A 35 -2.21 6.96 2.01
CA ALA A 35 -2.98 6.66 0.81
C ALA A 35 -3.37 5.18 0.71
N TRP A 36 -2.45 4.26 1.02
CA TRP A 36 -2.74 2.82 1.01
C TRP A 36 -3.61 2.36 2.19
N GLN A 37 -3.54 3.03 3.34
CA GLN A 37 -4.46 2.80 4.46
C GLN A 37 -5.89 3.20 4.07
N HIS A 38 -6.07 4.38 3.48
CA HIS A 38 -7.39 4.78 2.97
C HIS A 38 -7.89 3.85 1.85
N TYR A 39 -7.01 3.38 0.96
CA TYR A 39 -7.38 2.37 -0.02
C TYR A 39 -7.85 1.06 0.64
N LEU A 40 -7.17 0.61 1.71
CA LEU A 40 -7.57 -0.58 2.46
C LEU A 40 -8.96 -0.43 3.11
N GLU A 41 -9.31 0.76 3.58
CA GLU A 41 -10.62 1.06 4.19
C GLU A 41 -11.76 1.02 3.17
N LEU A 42 -11.48 1.42 1.92
CA LEU A 42 -12.50 1.59 0.88
C LEU A 42 -12.57 0.41 -0.11
N SER A 43 -11.56 -0.46 -0.17
CA SER A 43 -11.44 -1.46 -1.21
C SER A 43 -11.90 -2.86 -0.79
N MET A 44 -12.60 -3.54 -1.71
CA MET A 44 -12.86 -4.98 -1.59
C MET A 44 -11.60 -5.83 -1.79
N ASN A 45 -10.57 -5.30 -2.47
CA ASN A 45 -9.30 -6.01 -2.69
C ASN A 45 -8.27 -5.61 -1.61
N ARG A 46 -8.47 -6.18 -0.42
CA ARG A 46 -7.62 -5.94 0.76
C ARG A 46 -6.23 -6.58 0.62
N ASN A 47 -6.12 -7.72 -0.06
CA ASN A 47 -4.84 -8.39 -0.31
C ASN A 47 -3.86 -7.49 -1.06
N PHE A 48 -4.32 -6.82 -2.11
CA PHE A 48 -3.50 -5.86 -2.84
C PHE A 48 -3.07 -4.68 -1.95
N ALA A 49 -3.98 -4.16 -1.12
CA ALA A 49 -3.67 -3.06 -0.20
C ALA A 49 -2.58 -3.45 0.81
N TYR A 50 -2.67 -4.63 1.42
CA TYR A 50 -1.67 -5.14 2.35
C TYR A 50 -0.30 -5.30 1.71
N LEU A 51 -0.22 -5.77 0.46
CA LEU A 51 1.06 -5.85 -0.26
C LEU A 51 1.71 -4.49 -0.47
N GLN A 52 0.92 -3.46 -0.79
CA GLN A 52 1.45 -2.11 -0.96
C GLN A 52 1.88 -1.51 0.38
N LEU A 53 1.13 -1.75 1.46
CA LEU A 53 1.51 -1.33 2.81
C LEU A 53 2.80 -2.01 3.28
N ALA A 54 2.98 -3.31 2.97
CA ALA A 54 4.23 -4.00 3.24
C ALA A 54 5.41 -3.37 2.50
N ARG A 55 5.27 -3.09 1.20
CA ARG A 55 6.30 -2.43 0.38
C ARG A 55 6.67 -1.04 0.92
N VAL A 56 5.69 -0.22 1.26
CA VAL A 56 5.95 1.10 1.85
C VAL A 56 6.65 0.97 3.20
N SER A 57 6.26 0.00 4.02
CA SER A 57 6.91 -0.25 5.32
C SER A 57 8.38 -0.63 5.15
N LEU A 58 8.73 -1.45 4.15
CA LEU A 58 10.12 -1.76 3.81
C LEU A 58 10.91 -0.52 3.37
N LYS A 59 10.31 0.33 2.53
CA LYS A 59 10.94 1.60 2.11
C LYS A 59 11.15 2.58 3.27
N ARG A 60 10.40 2.43 4.36
CA ARG A 60 10.55 3.16 5.61
C ARG A 60 11.47 2.46 6.63
N HIS A 61 12.16 1.38 6.25
CA HIS A 61 12.98 0.55 7.13
C HIS A 61 12.21 -0.03 8.34
N LYS A 62 10.89 -0.25 8.18
CA LYS A 62 10.02 -0.78 9.22
C LYS A 62 9.73 -2.26 9.00
N LYS A 63 10.71 -3.10 9.35
CA LYS A 63 10.66 -4.56 9.16
C LYS A 63 9.43 -5.22 9.80
N ALA A 64 9.16 -4.96 11.07
CA ALA A 64 8.05 -5.58 11.79
C ALA A 64 6.67 -5.21 11.20
N GLU A 65 6.47 -3.93 10.84
CA GLU A 65 5.24 -3.49 10.17
C GLU A 65 5.09 -4.17 8.80
N ALA A 66 6.17 -4.28 8.02
CA ALA A 66 6.14 -4.96 6.74
C ALA A 66 5.69 -6.43 6.86
N LEU A 67 6.29 -7.18 7.78
CA LEU A 67 5.94 -8.58 8.02
C LEU A 67 4.49 -8.73 8.48
N SER A 68 4.04 -7.87 9.41
CA SER A 68 2.65 -7.87 9.88
C SER A 68 1.63 -7.66 8.75
N PHE A 69 1.95 -6.85 7.74
CA PHE A 69 1.09 -6.69 6.57
C PHE A 69 1.14 -7.90 5.64
N LEU A 70 2.31 -8.52 5.45
CA LEU A 70 2.43 -9.73 4.62
C LEU A 70 1.62 -10.91 5.19
N ASP A 71 1.58 -11.05 6.52
CA ASP A 71 0.80 -12.12 7.17
C ASP A 71 -0.72 -11.93 7.03
N LYS A 72 -1.18 -10.73 6.64
CA LYS A 72 -2.60 -10.45 6.38
C LYS A 72 -3.01 -10.75 4.93
N VAL A 73 -2.07 -11.08 4.05
CA VAL A 73 -2.37 -11.46 2.67
C VAL A 73 -2.76 -12.93 2.65
N SER A 74 -4.04 -13.21 2.39
CA SER A 74 -4.58 -14.57 2.36
C SER A 74 -4.61 -15.17 0.96
N ASP A 75 -4.45 -14.35 -0.08
CA ASP A 75 -4.54 -14.76 -1.47
C ASP A 75 -3.20 -15.37 -1.94
N SER A 76 -3.25 -16.67 -2.26
CA SER A 76 -2.09 -17.47 -2.64
C SER A 76 -1.48 -17.07 -3.99
N SER A 77 -2.20 -16.31 -4.82
CA SER A 77 -1.66 -15.77 -6.07
C SER A 77 -0.48 -14.81 -5.85
N TYR A 78 -0.32 -14.29 -4.63
CA TYR A 78 0.78 -13.40 -4.26
C TYR A 78 1.95 -14.10 -3.55
N SER A 79 1.94 -15.43 -3.41
CA SER A 79 2.97 -16.20 -2.67
C SER A 79 4.40 -15.81 -3.05
N GLU A 80 4.72 -15.79 -4.34
CA GLU A 80 6.06 -15.45 -4.84
C GLU A 80 6.45 -14.00 -4.48
N VAL A 81 5.49 -13.07 -4.53
CA VAL A 81 5.72 -11.66 -4.17
C VAL A 81 5.92 -11.51 -2.67
N ILE A 82 5.14 -12.24 -1.86
CA ILE A 82 5.28 -12.26 -0.40
C ILE A 82 6.65 -12.78 -0.01
N GLU A 83 7.11 -13.89 -0.60
CA GLU A 83 8.44 -14.44 -0.32
C GLU A 83 9.56 -13.45 -0.68
N LYS A 84 9.47 -12.79 -1.83
CA LYS A 84 10.45 -11.75 -2.21
C LYS A 84 10.48 -10.60 -1.21
N LEU A 85 9.32 -10.15 -0.73
CA LEU A 85 9.25 -9.07 0.26
C LEU A 85 9.71 -9.51 1.66
N ARG A 86 9.49 -10.78 2.05
CA ARG A 86 10.04 -11.35 3.29
C ARG A 86 11.57 -11.36 3.25
N LYS A 87 12.16 -11.83 2.15
CA LYS A 87 13.63 -11.80 1.95
C LYS A 87 14.19 -10.37 2.00
N GLN A 88 13.47 -9.40 1.43
CA GLN A 88 13.85 -7.98 1.55
C GLN A 88 13.77 -7.49 3.00
N ALA A 89 12.75 -7.91 3.75
CA ALA A 89 12.61 -7.57 5.17
C ALA A 89 13.75 -8.15 6.01
N GLU A 90 14.23 -9.36 5.69
CA GLU A 90 15.35 -10.00 6.37
C GLU A 90 16.67 -9.25 6.16
N ALA A 91 16.85 -8.65 4.99
CA ALA A 91 18.03 -7.86 4.63
C ALA A 91 18.04 -6.42 5.17
N LEU A 92 16.96 -5.99 5.85
CA LEU A 92 16.88 -4.74 6.63
C LEU A 92 17.31 -4.97 8.07
#